data_AF-A0A2I9D9E0-F1
#
_entry.id   AF-A0A2I9D9E0-F1
#
_cell.length_a   1.000
_cell.length_b   1.000
_cell.length_c   1.000
_cell.angle_alpha   90.00
_cell.angle_beta   90.00
_cell.angle_gamma   90.00
#
_symmetry.space_group_name_H-M   'P 1'
#
loop_
_entity.id
_entity.type
_entity.pdbx_description
1 polymer ?
#
loop_
_entity_poly.entity_id
_entity_poly.type
_entity_poly.pdbx_seq_one_letter_code
_entity_poly.pdbx_strand_id
1 'polypeptide(L)'
;MTQDKALAPDDRARLDQVFMQVVLDVQAQAQQTQPERPGNLAAMFHKEQVGEALQGCAMLIAGWNENRVDEAGVQRSARALRGLGLNDLAERVERLRQIGEG
;
A
#
# COMPACT_ATOMS: atom_id res chain seq x y z
N MET A 1 -2.63 -20.01 2.94
CA MET A 1 -3.90 -19.26 3.02
C MET A 1 -3.55 -17.90 3.57
N THR A 2 -3.53 -16.87 2.73
CA THR A 2 -3.45 -15.46 3.16
C THR A 2 -4.83 -15.08 3.67
N GLN A 3 -4.94 -14.63 4.92
CA GLN A 3 -6.20 -14.35 5.59
C GLN A 3 -6.36 -12.84 5.74
N ASP A 4 -7.44 -12.30 5.18
CA ASP A 4 -7.84 -10.91 5.36
C ASP A 4 -8.25 -10.66 6.82
N LYS A 5 -8.02 -9.45 7.30
CA LYS A 5 -8.38 -9.07 8.67
C LYS A 5 -9.66 -8.25 8.67
N ALA A 6 -10.73 -8.79 9.27
CA ALA A 6 -11.94 -8.02 9.52
C ALA A 6 -11.70 -6.95 10.60
N LEU A 7 -12.32 -5.78 10.42
CA LEU A 7 -12.25 -4.65 11.36
C LEU A 7 -13.61 -4.47 12.03
N ALA A 8 -13.60 -4.25 13.35
CA ALA A 8 -14.79 -3.80 14.04
C ALA A 8 -15.17 -2.39 13.55
N PRO A 9 -16.47 -2.02 13.49
CA PRO A 9 -16.90 -0.70 13.03
C PRO A 9 -16.26 0.47 13.79
N ASP A 10 -16.08 0.34 15.11
CA ASP A 10 -15.48 1.38 15.95
C ASP A 10 -13.98 1.56 15.65
N ASP A 11 -13.26 0.46 15.45
CA ASP A 11 -11.85 0.51 15.01
C ASP A 11 -11.73 1.08 13.61
N ARG A 12 -12.64 0.70 12.70
CA ARG A 12 -12.70 1.22 11.34
C ARG A 12 -12.84 2.74 11.34
N ALA A 13 -13.74 3.29 12.15
CA ALA A 13 -13.95 4.74 12.26
C ALA A 13 -12.72 5.45 12.85
N ARG A 14 -12.14 4.89 13.92
CA ARG A 14 -10.97 5.46 14.59
C ARG A 14 -9.71 5.45 13.71
N LEU A 15 -9.55 4.40 12.90
CA LEU A 15 -8.36 4.18 12.08
C LEU A 15 -8.49 4.76 10.67
N ASP A 16 -9.66 5.27 10.27
CA ASP A 16 -9.91 5.79 8.91
C ASP A 16 -8.87 6.83 8.48
N GLN A 17 -8.65 7.83 9.35
CA GLN A 17 -7.69 8.89 9.07
C GLN A 17 -6.27 8.35 8.90
N VAL A 18 -5.85 7.40 9.75
CA VAL A 18 -4.52 6.79 9.69
C VAL A 18 -4.35 5.98 8.42
N PHE A 19 -5.35 5.19 8.07
CA PHE A 19 -5.36 4.40 6.83
C PHE A 19 -5.28 5.30 5.60
N MET A 20 -6.15 6.32 5.53
CA MET A 20 -6.18 7.24 4.40
C MET A 20 -4.87 8.02 4.26
N GLN A 21 -4.26 8.44 5.37
CA GLN A 21 -2.94 9.07 5.37
C GLN A 21 -1.88 8.14 4.75
N VAL A 22 -1.84 6.87 5.16
CA VAL A 22 -0.88 5.90 4.60
C VAL A 22 -1.10 5.70 3.11
N VAL A 23 -2.34 5.56 2.66
CA VAL A 23 -2.64 5.38 1.24
C VAL A 23 -2.23 6.61 0.42
N LEU A 24 -2.56 7.81 0.89
CA LEU A 24 -2.19 9.06 0.21
C LEU A 24 -0.67 9.26 0.17
N ASP A 25 0.05 8.95 1.25
CA ASP A 25 1.51 9.01 1.29
C ASP A 25 2.15 8.05 0.27
N VAL A 26 1.63 6.82 0.17
CA VAL A 26 2.11 5.84 -0.81
C VAL A 26 1.88 6.33 -2.24
N GLN A 27 0.67 6.83 -2.55
CA GLN A 27 0.35 7.36 -3.87
C GLN A 27 1.25 8.54 -4.24
N ALA A 28 1.45 9.48 -3.31
CA ALA A 28 2.27 10.66 -3.53
C ALA A 28 3.76 10.30 -3.73
N GLN A 29 4.33 9.47 -2.86
CA GLN A 29 5.74 9.13 -2.93
C GLN A 29 6.06 8.21 -4.11
N ALA A 30 5.22 7.21 -4.41
CA ALA A 30 5.42 6.34 -5.57
C ALA A 30 5.49 7.15 -6.87
N GLN A 31 4.59 8.13 -7.05
CA GLN A 31 4.55 9.00 -8.22
C GLN A 31 5.74 9.98 -8.32
N GLN A 32 6.41 10.28 -7.20
CA GLN A 32 7.59 11.15 -7.17
C GLN A 32 8.91 10.40 -7.40
N THR A 33 8.89 9.07 -7.38
CA THR A 33 10.10 8.25 -7.62
C THR A 33 10.60 8.38 -9.06
N GLN A 34 11.88 8.10 -9.25
CA GLN A 34 12.53 8.10 -10.55
C GLN A 34 13.12 6.70 -10.86
N PRO A 35 13.28 6.34 -12.14
CA PRO A 35 13.95 5.11 -12.51
C PRO A 35 15.39 5.08 -11.96
N GLU A 36 15.80 3.96 -11.37
CA GLU A 36 17.16 3.80 -10.81
C GLU A 36 18.28 3.91 -11.87
N ARG A 37 17.94 3.63 -13.13
CA ARG A 37 18.89 3.69 -14.25
C ARG A 37 18.30 4.50 -15.41
N PRO A 38 19.13 5.26 -16.13
CA PRO A 38 18.68 5.91 -17.35
C PRO A 38 18.34 4.88 -18.43
N GLY A 39 17.40 5.21 -19.30
CA GLY A 39 17.05 4.42 -20.48
C GLY A 39 15.58 4.00 -20.53
N ASN A 40 15.11 3.70 -21.75
CA ASN A 40 13.69 3.45 -22.02
C ASN A 40 13.15 2.20 -21.29
N LEU A 41 13.97 1.14 -21.19
CA LEU A 41 13.58 -0.09 -20.51
C LEU A 41 13.44 0.10 -18.99
N ALA A 42 14.37 0.81 -18.37
CA ALA A 42 14.30 1.13 -16.94
C ALA A 42 13.09 2.02 -16.62
N ALA A 43 12.78 2.99 -17.50
CA ALA A 43 11.58 3.81 -17.37
C ALA A 43 10.28 2.99 -17.51
N MET A 44 10.28 1.96 -18.34
CA MET A 44 9.12 1.07 -18.50
C MET A 44 8.88 0.24 -17.24
N PHE A 45 9.92 -0.42 -16.71
CA PHE A 45 9.82 -1.19 -15.45
C PHE A 45 9.45 -0.30 -14.27
N HIS A 46 10.01 0.92 -14.19
CA HIS A 46 9.65 1.89 -13.17
C HIS A 46 8.15 2.25 -13.24
N LYS A 47 7.62 2.52 -14.43
CA LYS A 47 6.18 2.78 -14.60
C LYS A 47 5.31 1.59 -14.20
N GLU A 48 5.73 0.36 -14.51
CA GLU A 48 5.05 -0.86 -14.07
C GLU A 48 5.03 -0.95 -12.54
N GLN A 49 6.17 -0.73 -11.86
CA GLN A 49 6.26 -0.74 -10.40
C GLN A 49 5.39 0.34 -9.75
N VAL A 50 5.38 1.56 -10.29
CA VAL A 50 4.47 2.63 -9.84
C VAL A 50 3.02 2.21 -10.03
N GLY A 51 2.67 1.60 -11.17
CA GLY A 51 1.35 1.05 -11.44
C GLY A 51 0.93 -0.01 -10.42
N GLU A 52 1.83 -0.94 -10.09
CA GLU A 52 1.59 -1.97 -9.06
C GLU A 52 1.34 -1.38 -7.67
N ALA A 53 2.10 -0.35 -7.28
CA ALA A 53 1.91 0.34 -6.01
C ALA A 53 0.54 1.05 -5.95
N LEU A 54 0.13 1.72 -7.03
CA LEU A 54 -1.17 2.39 -7.11
C LEU A 54 -2.34 1.40 -7.14
N GLN A 55 -2.19 0.28 -7.85
CA GLN A 55 -3.18 -0.79 -7.84
C GLN A 55 -3.31 -1.43 -6.45
N GLY A 56 -2.19 -1.62 -5.75
CA GLY A 56 -2.18 -2.09 -4.36
C GLY A 56 -2.96 -1.14 -3.44
N CYS A 57 -2.77 0.18 -3.58
CA CYS A 57 -3.58 1.18 -2.86
C CYS A 57 -5.07 1.04 -3.15
N ALA A 58 -5.45 0.82 -4.41
CA ALA A 58 -6.86 0.63 -4.78
C ALA A 58 -7.46 -0.62 -4.12
N MET A 59 -6.70 -1.72 -4.03
CA MET A 59 -7.12 -2.94 -3.33
C MET A 59 -7.27 -2.71 -1.82
N LEU A 60 -6.32 -2.00 -1.21
CA LEU A 60 -6.41 -1.61 0.20
C LEU A 60 -7.68 -0.80 0.45
N ILE A 61 -7.98 0.22 -0.37
CA ILE A 61 -9.20 1.03 -0.24
C ILE A 61 -10.46 0.17 -0.41
N ALA A 62 -10.47 -0.74 -1.39
CA ALA A 62 -11.60 -1.64 -1.62
C ALA A 62 -11.86 -2.53 -0.39
N GLY A 63 -10.82 -3.17 0.15
CA GLY A 63 -10.92 -3.94 1.39
C GLY A 63 -11.40 -3.08 2.55
N TRP A 64 -10.83 -1.88 2.70
CA TRP A 64 -11.15 -0.95 3.80
C TRP A 64 -12.63 -0.52 3.78
N ASN A 65 -13.20 -0.32 2.59
CA ASN A 65 -14.62 -0.03 2.41
C ASN A 65 -15.53 -1.23 2.74
N GLU A 66 -15.00 -2.45 2.64
CA GLU A 66 -15.65 -3.69 3.07
C GLU A 66 -15.36 -4.04 4.54
N ASN A 67 -14.83 -3.10 5.32
CA ASN A 67 -14.41 -3.30 6.72
C ASN A 67 -13.36 -4.41 6.89
N ARG A 68 -12.44 -4.55 5.93
CA ARG A 68 -11.30 -5.46 6.03
C ARG A 68 -9.98 -4.82 5.63
N VAL A 69 -8.88 -5.37 6.11
CA VAL A 69 -7.55 -5.15 5.55
C VAL A 69 -7.27 -6.28 4.57
N ASP A 70 -7.19 -5.94 3.28
CA ASP A 70 -6.93 -6.88 2.19
C ASP A 70 -5.46 -7.29 2.16
N GLU A 71 -5.19 -8.57 2.47
CA GLU A 71 -3.81 -9.05 2.63
C GLU A 71 -3.04 -9.03 1.31
N ALA A 72 -3.72 -9.35 0.21
CA ALA A 72 -3.14 -9.32 -1.12
C ALA A 72 -2.72 -7.89 -1.49
N GLY A 73 -3.54 -6.90 -1.16
CA GLY A 73 -3.28 -5.47 -1.33
C GLY A 73 -2.09 -5.01 -0.50
N VAL A 74 -1.98 -5.46 0.76
CA VAL A 74 -0.82 -5.17 1.63
C VAL A 74 0.47 -5.72 1.02
N GLN A 75 0.50 -7.01 0.70
CA GLN A 75 1.72 -7.66 0.17
C GLN A 75 2.14 -7.07 -1.18
N ARG A 76 1.18 -6.83 -2.07
CA ARG A 76 1.43 -6.22 -3.39
C ARG A 76 2.00 -4.81 -3.24
N SER A 77 1.37 -3.97 -2.43
CA SER A 77 1.83 -2.61 -2.17
C SER A 77 3.23 -2.60 -1.55
N ALA A 78 3.46 -3.40 -0.50
CA ALA A 78 4.75 -3.46 0.17
C ALA A 78 5.88 -3.94 -0.74
N ARG A 79 5.62 -4.95 -1.60
CA ARG A 79 6.58 -5.42 -2.59
C ARG A 79 6.92 -4.34 -3.63
N ALA A 80 5.91 -3.68 -4.18
CA ALA A 80 6.12 -2.61 -5.16
C ALA A 80 6.89 -1.44 -4.55
N LEU A 81 6.56 -1.03 -3.32
CA LEU A 81 7.25 0.04 -2.61
C LEU A 81 8.73 -0.26 -2.35
N ARG A 82 9.07 -1.49 -1.95
CA ARG A 82 10.48 -1.92 -1.84
C ARG A 82 11.20 -1.85 -3.18
N GLY A 83 10.53 -2.25 -4.26
CA GLY A 83 11.06 -2.13 -5.62
C GLY A 83 11.34 -0.69 -6.06
N LEU A 84 10.62 0.28 -5.48
CA LEU A 84 10.81 1.73 -5.68
C LEU A 84 11.78 2.36 -4.66
N GLY A 85 12.39 1.57 -3.77
CA GLY A 85 13.27 2.06 -2.70
C GLY A 85 12.55 2.68 -1.49
N LEU A 86 11.21 2.62 -1.44
CA LEU A 86 10.37 3.21 -0.40
C LEU A 86 10.13 2.25 0.77
N ASN A 87 11.22 1.78 1.40
CA ASN A 87 11.17 0.73 2.43
C ASN A 87 10.34 1.14 3.67
N ASP A 88 10.48 2.38 4.14
CA ASP A 88 9.73 2.88 5.31
C ASP A 88 8.21 2.89 5.05
N LEU A 89 7.80 3.22 3.82
CA LEU A 89 6.38 3.14 3.43
C LEU A 89 5.91 1.70 3.33
N ALA A 90 6.74 0.79 2.82
CA ALA A 90 6.40 -0.63 2.78
C ALA A 90 6.12 -1.18 4.19
N GLU A 91 6.96 -0.83 5.17
CA GLU A 91 6.74 -1.21 6.57
C GLU A 91 5.45 -0.59 7.14
N ARG A 92 5.16 0.68 6.83
CA ARG A 92 3.92 1.34 7.27
C ARG A 92 2.67 0.63 6.72
N VAL A 93 2.70 0.20 5.46
CA VAL A 93 1.61 -0.57 4.85
C VAL A 93 1.47 -1.94 5.50
N GLU A 94 2.55 -2.63 5.80
CA GLU A 94 2.51 -3.93 6.49
C GLU A 94 1.93 -3.83 7.90
N ARG A 95 2.23 -2.73 8.62
CA ARG A 95 1.64 -2.44 9.93
C ARG A 95 0.14 -2.19 9.89
N LEU A 96 -0.46 -1.88 8.73
CA LEU A 96 -1.91 -1.82 8.59
C LEU A 96 -2.59 -3.15 8.92
N ARG A 97 -1.87 -4.28 8.90
CA ARG A 97 -2.43 -5.56 9.35
C ARG A 97 -2.53 -5.66 10.86
N GLN A 98 -1.64 -4.99 11.58
CA GLN A 98 -1.53 -5.08 13.04
C GLN A 98 -2.46 -4.08 13.73
N ILE A 99 -3.07 -3.15 13.00
CA ILE A 99 -4.02 -2.19 13.57
C ILE A 99 -5.21 -2.93 14.19
N GLY A 100 -5.61 -2.51 15.39
CA GLY A 100 -6.69 -3.14 16.16
C GLY A 100 -6.26 -4.32 17.06
N GLU A 101 -4.98 -4.66 17.17
CA GLU A 101 -4.46 -5.65 18.15
C GLU A 101 -4.18 -5.03 19.53
N GLY A 102 -5.08 -4.15 19.99
CA GLY A 102 -5.02 -3.51 21.32
C GLY A 102 -5.65 -4.36 22.41
#